data_AF-A0A937PN69-F1
#
_entry.id   AF-A0A937PN69-F1
#
_cell.length_a   1.000
_cell.length_b   1.000
_cell.length_c   1.000
_cell.angle_alpha   90.00
_cell.angle_beta   90.00
_cell.angle_gamma   90.00
#
_symmetry.space_group_name_H-M   'P 1'
#
loop_
_entity.id
_entity.type
_entity.pdbx_description
1 polymer ?
#
loop_
_entity_poly.entity_id
_entity_poly.type
_entity_poly.pdbx_seq_one_letter_code
_entity_poly.pdbx_strand_id
1 'polypeptide(L)'
;MFRTISIWLLGITIVGLAVHYLAFALRHRKADEGPRDIRRYNLWERLVHLAVTVSFLVQAGTGFWAAIVTGGKMTGYVPMIHVTFGGVFAASLVAAVVTWAEDHRFAAGDGEWIRRMGGYWTGRDRLPGGRFDAG
;
A
#
# COMPACT_ATOMS: atom_id res chain seq x y z
N MET A 1 17.00 22.47 4.09
CA MET A 1 15.83 22.11 4.92
C MET A 1 15.09 20.89 4.40
N PHE A 2 14.69 20.86 3.11
CA PHE A 2 13.93 19.74 2.53
C PHE A 2 14.59 18.36 2.74
N ARG A 3 15.87 18.21 2.39
CA ARG A 3 16.64 16.96 2.59
C ARG A 3 16.58 16.42 4.03
N THR A 4 16.79 17.29 5.02
CA THR A 4 16.76 16.94 6.44
C THR A 4 15.37 16.46 6.86
N ILE A 5 14.32 17.18 6.44
CA ILE A 5 12.93 16.80 6.72
C ILE A 5 12.61 15.43 6.09
N SER A 6 12.99 15.20 4.84
CA SER A 6 12.75 13.91 4.16
C SER A 6 13.43 12.75 4.88
N ILE A 7 14.68 12.92 5.33
CA ILE A 7 15.42 11.89 6.09
C ILE A 7 14.70 11.57 7.40
N TRP A 8 14.30 12.60 8.17
CA TRP A 8 13.60 12.39 9.43
C TRP A 8 12.24 11.71 9.24
N LEU A 9 11.43 12.18 8.28
CA LEU A 9 10.11 11.60 8.04
C LEU A 9 10.21 10.15 7.57
N LEU A 10 11.13 9.84 6.64
CA LEU A 10 11.35 8.48 6.18
C LEU A 10 11.87 7.59 7.33
N GLY A 11 12.85 8.07 8.10
CA GLY A 11 13.40 7.36 9.25
C GLY A 11 12.34 7.05 10.31
N ILE A 12 11.54 8.05 10.71
CA ILE A 12 10.43 7.88 11.66
C ILE A 12 9.41 6.88 11.14
N THR A 13 9.10 6.93 9.84
CA THR A 13 8.16 5.98 9.21
C THR A 13 8.70 4.55 9.28
N ILE A 14 9.96 4.33 8.91
CA ILE A 14 10.59 2.99 8.96
C ILE A 14 10.66 2.47 10.41
N VAL A 15 11.07 3.30 11.37
CA VAL A 15 11.12 2.92 12.78
C VAL A 15 9.72 2.63 13.31
N GLY A 16 8.73 3.47 12.97
CA GLY A 16 7.33 3.26 13.33
C GLY A 16 6.78 1.94 12.79
N LEU A 17 7.04 1.63 11.52
CA LEU A 17 6.68 0.35 10.89
C LEU A 17 7.37 -0.83 11.59
N ALA A 18 8.65 -0.71 11.92
CA ALA A 18 9.39 -1.76 12.61
C ALA A 18 8.85 -2.01 14.03
N VAL A 19 8.62 -0.95 14.81
CA VAL A 19 8.04 -1.02 16.16
C VAL A 19 6.64 -1.64 16.08
N HIS A 20 5.80 -1.20 15.13
CA HIS A 20 4.48 -1.76 14.91
C HIS A 20 4.54 -3.26 14.55
N TYR A 21 5.44 -3.65 13.66
CA TYR A 21 5.62 -5.04 13.25
C TYR A 21 6.04 -5.93 14.43
N LEU A 22 7.00 -5.49 15.24
CA LEU A 22 7.48 -6.23 16.41
C LEU A 22 6.43 -6.32 17.51
N ALA A 23 5.67 -5.24 17.75
CA ALA A 23 4.65 -5.20 18.79
C ALA A 23 3.40 -6.01 18.45
N PHE A 24 2.93 -5.95 17.19
CA PHE A 24 1.63 -6.47 16.79
C PHE A 24 1.71 -7.60 15.74
N ALA A 25 2.49 -7.45 14.68
CA ALA A 25 2.48 -8.40 13.56
C ALA A 25 3.07 -9.78 13.95
N LEU A 26 4.12 -9.81 14.77
CA LEU A 26 4.67 -11.08 15.30
C LEU A 26 3.68 -11.86 16.20
N ARG A 27 2.64 -11.19 16.71
CA ARG A 27 1.62 -11.79 17.57
C ARG A 27 0.41 -12.33 16.80
N HIS A 28 0.29 -12.05 15.51
CA HIS A 28 -0.78 -12.58 14.67
C HIS A 28 -0.47 -14.04 14.28
N ARG A 29 -1.50 -14.90 14.38
CA ARG A 29 -1.39 -16.34 14.09
C ARG A 29 -1.01 -16.53 12.61
N LYS A 30 -0.17 -17.54 12.32
CA LYS A 30 0.05 -18.02 10.95
C LYS A 30 -1.30 -18.22 10.26
N ALA A 31 -1.41 -17.73 9.03
CA ALA A 31 -2.58 -17.95 8.18
C ALA A 31 -2.90 -19.45 8.17
N ASP A 32 -4.19 -19.78 8.15
CA ASP A 32 -4.64 -21.17 8.15
C ASP A 32 -3.94 -21.94 7.01
N GLU A 33 -3.20 -23.01 7.34
CA GLU A 33 -2.35 -23.75 6.41
C GLU A 33 -3.16 -24.70 5.50
N GLY A 34 -4.49 -24.58 5.53
CA GLY A 34 -5.39 -25.32 4.65
C GLY A 34 -5.11 -25.06 3.17
N PRO A 35 -5.44 -26.02 2.29
CA PRO A 35 -5.25 -25.87 0.85
C PRO A 35 -5.96 -24.60 0.35
N ARG A 36 -5.20 -23.71 -0.30
CA ARG A 36 -5.71 -22.49 -0.92
C ARG A 36 -6.40 -22.81 -2.25
N ASP A 37 -7.62 -23.32 -2.16
CA ASP A 37 -8.38 -23.81 -3.32
C ASP A 37 -9.17 -22.71 -4.06
N ILE A 38 -9.20 -21.48 -3.52
CA ILE A 38 -9.96 -20.37 -4.11
C ILE A 38 -9.05 -19.39 -4.85
N ARG A 39 -9.31 -19.18 -6.15
CA ARG A 39 -8.67 -18.12 -6.94
C ARG A 39 -9.27 -16.77 -6.56
N ARG A 40 -8.65 -16.07 -5.59
CA ARG A 40 -9.09 -14.74 -5.13
C ARG A 40 -8.95 -13.64 -6.19
N TYR A 41 -7.88 -13.69 -6.99
CA TYR A 41 -7.58 -12.70 -8.03
C TYR A 41 -7.37 -13.36 -9.39
N ASN A 42 -8.02 -12.79 -10.41
CA ASN A 42 -7.83 -13.18 -11.80
C ASN A 42 -6.50 -12.62 -12.37
N LEU A 43 -6.19 -12.91 -13.63
CA LEU A 43 -4.92 -12.48 -14.24
C LEU A 43 -4.88 -10.96 -14.44
N TRP A 44 -5.98 -10.36 -14.91
CA TRP A 44 -6.08 -8.91 -15.14
C TRP A 44 -5.80 -8.12 -13.86
N GLU A 45 -6.45 -8.49 -12.76
CA GLU A 45 -6.26 -7.88 -11.45
C GLU A 45 -4.81 -7.90 -10.98
N ARG A 46 -4.12 -9.02 -11.20
CA ARG A 46 -2.70 -9.16 -10.86
C ARG A 46 -1.82 -8.26 -11.73
N LEU A 47 -2.14 -8.13 -13.02
CA LEU A 47 -1.39 -7.27 -13.94
C LEU A 47 -1.59 -5.79 -13.61
N VAL A 48 -2.82 -5.36 -13.31
CA VAL A 48 -3.11 -3.99 -12.86
C VAL A 48 -2.35 -3.70 -11.55
N HIS A 49 -2.41 -4.61 -10.59
CA HIS A 49 -1.69 -4.45 -9.32
C HIS A 49 -0.17 -4.39 -9.51
N LEU A 50 0.37 -5.24 -10.40
CA LEU A 50 1.80 -5.23 -10.73
C LEU A 50 2.20 -3.90 -11.40
N ALA A 51 1.39 -3.38 -12.32
CA ALA A 51 1.64 -2.10 -12.99
C ALA A 51 1.67 -0.94 -11.98
N VAL A 52 0.68 -0.88 -11.07
CA VAL A 52 0.66 0.09 -9.96
C VAL A 52 1.91 -0.05 -9.09
N THR A 53 2.27 -1.27 -8.70
CA THR A 53 3.40 -1.53 -7.80
C THR A 53 4.73 -1.11 -8.43
N VAL A 54 5.01 -1.54 -9.66
CA VAL A 54 6.26 -1.23 -10.35
C VAL A 54 6.39 0.27 -10.57
N SER A 55 5.33 0.92 -11.06
CA SER A 55 5.38 2.36 -11.32
C SER A 55 5.48 3.18 -10.03
N PHE A 56 4.81 2.77 -8.94
CA PHE A 56 4.98 3.35 -7.61
C PHE A 56 6.42 3.23 -7.11
N LEU A 57 7.05 2.05 -7.22
CA LEU A 57 8.43 1.85 -6.77
C LEU A 57 9.41 2.73 -7.54
N VAL A 58 9.21 2.91 -8.85
CA VAL A 58 10.01 3.85 -9.65
C VAL A 58 9.78 5.30 -9.19
N GLN A 59 8.53 5.71 -8.96
CA GLN A 59 8.19 7.04 -8.43
C GLN A 59 8.83 7.30 -7.06
N ALA A 60 8.65 6.39 -6.12
CA ALA A 60 9.20 6.49 -4.78
C ALA A 60 10.74 6.53 -4.83
N GLY A 61 11.36 5.62 -5.58
CA GLY A 61 12.81 5.56 -5.72
C GLY A 61 13.40 6.85 -6.29
N THR A 62 12.89 7.32 -7.42
CA THR A 62 13.37 8.55 -8.07
C THR A 62 13.09 9.82 -7.24
N GLY A 63 11.92 9.89 -6.60
CA GLY A 63 11.55 11.00 -5.71
C GLY A 63 12.43 11.10 -4.47
N PHE A 64 12.58 9.99 -3.72
CA PHE A 64 13.42 9.97 -2.53
C PHE A 64 14.90 10.10 -2.85
N TRP A 65 15.37 9.55 -3.98
CA TRP A 65 16.73 9.78 -4.45
C TRP A 65 17.02 11.27 -4.63
N ALA A 66 16.14 11.99 -5.31
CA ALA A 66 16.30 13.43 -5.48
C ALA A 66 16.25 14.18 -4.14
N ALA A 67 15.34 13.82 -3.25
CA ALA A 67 15.21 14.46 -1.94
C ALA A 67 16.44 14.26 -1.05
N ILE A 68 16.98 13.03 -1.01
CA ILE A 68 17.99 12.60 -0.03
C ILE A 68 19.41 12.73 -0.57
N VAL A 69 19.64 12.43 -1.84
CA VAL A 69 21.00 12.35 -2.42
C VAL A 69 21.41 13.67 -3.04
N THR A 70 20.57 14.26 -3.89
CA THR A 70 20.90 15.49 -4.63
C THR A 70 20.42 16.77 -3.93
N GLY A 71 19.79 16.65 -2.76
CA GLY A 71 19.35 17.80 -1.96
C GLY A 71 18.09 18.49 -2.48
N GLY A 72 17.23 17.76 -3.19
CA GLY A 72 15.91 18.21 -3.65
C GLY A 72 15.82 18.55 -5.14
N LYS A 73 16.94 18.49 -5.89
CA LYS A 73 16.93 18.75 -7.34
C LYS A 73 17.07 17.45 -8.12
N MET A 74 16.08 17.12 -8.95
CA MET A 74 16.23 16.04 -9.93
C MET A 74 17.19 16.49 -11.04
N THR A 75 18.23 15.69 -11.32
CA THR A 75 19.24 15.98 -12.34
C THR A 75 19.47 14.78 -13.26
N GLY A 76 20.09 15.00 -14.41
CA GLY A 76 20.34 13.94 -15.41
C GLY A 76 19.05 13.34 -15.96
N TYR A 77 18.99 12.01 -16.07
CA TYR A 77 17.82 11.28 -16.58
C TYR A 77 16.72 11.01 -15.54
N VAL A 78 17.00 11.23 -14.25
CA VAL A 78 16.03 11.04 -13.15
C VAL A 78 14.70 11.78 -13.38
N PRO A 79 14.67 13.07 -13.76
CA PRO A 79 13.39 13.76 -14.00
C PRO A 79 12.60 13.15 -15.18
N MET A 80 13.28 12.68 -16.23
CA MET A 80 12.60 12.03 -17.36
C MET A 80 11.95 10.71 -16.90
N ILE A 81 12.69 9.85 -16.20
CA ILE A 81 12.15 8.59 -15.66
C ILE A 81 10.99 8.87 -14.70
N HIS A 82 11.15 9.84 -13.79
CA HIS A 82 10.13 10.20 -12.83
C HIS A 82 8.85 10.70 -13.52
N VAL A 83 8.94 11.64 -14.46
CA VAL A 83 7.73 12.16 -15.13
C VAL A 83 7.05 11.08 -15.97
N THR A 84 7.83 10.27 -16.72
CA THR A 84 7.27 9.18 -17.53
C THR A 84 6.52 8.16 -16.66
N PHE A 85 7.15 7.66 -15.59
CA PHE A 85 6.51 6.71 -14.70
C PHE A 85 5.41 7.34 -13.84
N GLY A 86 5.41 8.67 -13.66
CA GLY A 86 4.31 9.39 -13.04
C GLY A 86 3.03 9.26 -13.87
N GLY A 87 3.13 9.40 -15.19
CA GLY A 87 2.03 9.15 -16.12
C GLY A 87 1.57 7.69 -16.10
N VAL A 88 2.51 6.73 -16.13
CA VAL A 88 2.20 5.30 -16.05
C VAL A 88 1.51 4.96 -14.73
N PHE A 89 1.98 5.51 -13.61
CA PHE A 89 1.40 5.30 -12.28
C PHE A 89 -0.02 5.86 -12.21
N ALA A 90 -0.24 7.08 -12.70
CA ALA A 90 -1.58 7.69 -12.75
C ALA A 90 -2.56 6.85 -13.57
N ALA A 91 -2.17 6.42 -14.77
CA ALA A 91 -3.00 5.56 -15.61
C ALA A 91 -3.28 4.19 -14.95
N SER A 92 -2.28 3.59 -14.31
CA SER A 92 -2.42 2.32 -13.59
C SER A 92 -3.33 2.45 -12.39
N LEU A 93 -3.30 3.58 -11.68
CA LEU A 93 -4.18 3.86 -10.55
C LEU A 93 -5.64 4.03 -11.01
N VAL A 94 -5.88 4.68 -12.15
CA VAL A 94 -7.22 4.72 -12.75
C VAL A 94 -7.71 3.31 -13.08
N ALA A 95 -6.86 2.48 -13.70
CA ALA A 95 -7.20 1.10 -13.99
C ALA A 95 -7.51 0.30 -12.70
N ALA A 96 -6.75 0.52 -11.63
CA ALA A 96 -6.99 -0.08 -10.32
C ALA A 96 -8.34 0.34 -9.74
N VAL A 97 -8.63 1.64 -9.72
CA VAL A 97 -9.91 2.17 -9.23
C VAL A 97 -11.07 1.54 -10.00
N VAL A 98 -11.02 1.53 -11.33
CA VAL A 98 -12.09 0.91 -12.15
C VAL A 98 -12.21 -0.59 -11.88
N THR A 99 -11.09 -1.30 -11.72
CA THR A 99 -11.08 -2.75 -11.52
C THR A 99 -11.69 -3.15 -10.18
N TRP A 100 -11.51 -2.36 -9.11
CA TRP A 100 -11.93 -2.70 -7.75
C TRP A 100 -13.00 -1.77 -7.15
N ALA A 101 -13.54 -0.82 -7.92
CA ALA A 101 -14.53 0.15 -7.44
C ALA A 101 -15.75 -0.52 -6.82
N GLU A 102 -16.28 -1.56 -7.45
CA GLU A 102 -17.46 -2.27 -6.96
C GLU A 102 -17.16 -3.04 -5.67
N ASP A 103 -15.98 -3.65 -5.59
CA ASP A 103 -15.57 -4.44 -4.42
C ASP A 103 -15.27 -3.58 -3.18
N HIS A 104 -14.99 -2.28 -3.35
CA HIS A 104 -14.68 -1.32 -2.26
C HIS A 104 -15.87 -0.42 -1.90
N ARG A 105 -17.09 -0.77 -2.32
CA ARG A 105 -18.29 -0.04 -1.88
C ARG A 105 -18.59 -0.37 -0.42
N PHE A 106 -18.96 0.65 0.35
CA PHE A 106 -19.41 0.44 1.72
C PHE A 106 -20.63 -0.49 1.78
N ALA A 107 -20.57 -1.49 2.65
CA ALA A 107 -21.59 -2.50 2.86
C ALA A 107 -22.18 -2.43 4.29
N ALA A 108 -23.33 -3.10 4.46
CA ALA A 108 -23.97 -3.26 5.77
C ALA A 108 -23.11 -4.18 6.67
N GLY A 109 -22.18 -3.57 7.40
CA GLY A 109 -21.23 -4.27 8.27
C GLY A 109 -19.94 -3.46 8.49
N ASP A 110 -19.57 -2.61 7.53
CA ASP A 110 -18.32 -1.84 7.58
C ASP A 110 -18.28 -0.87 8.75
N GLY A 111 -19.43 -0.32 9.15
CA GLY A 111 -19.51 0.53 10.34
C GLY A 111 -19.14 -0.21 11.63
N GLU A 112 -19.54 -1.48 11.76
CA GLU A 112 -19.11 -2.32 12.88
C GLU A 112 -17.62 -2.64 12.79
N TRP A 113 -17.14 -2.99 11.59
CA TRP A 113 -15.73 -3.26 11.34
C TRP A 113 -14.84 -2.07 11.73
N ILE A 114 -15.20 -0.86 11.29
CA ILE A 114 -14.48 0.39 11.58
C ILE A 114 -14.52 0.70 13.07
N ARG A 115 -15.69 0.61 13.72
CA ARG A 115 -15.83 0.88 15.16
C ARG A 115 -14.94 -0.03 16.01
N ARG A 116 -14.69 -1.25 15.53
CA ARG A 116 -13.83 -2.23 16.19
C ARG A 116 -12.40 -2.23 15.64
N MET A 117 -12.07 -1.29 14.74
CA MET A 117 -10.76 -1.14 14.09
C MET A 117 -10.26 -2.45 13.46
N GLY A 118 -11.13 -3.19 12.78
CA GLY A 118 -10.78 -4.50 12.22
C GLY A 118 -10.38 -5.55 13.26
N GLY A 119 -10.74 -5.34 14.53
CA GLY A 119 -10.35 -6.21 15.63
C GLY A 119 -8.90 -6.02 16.06
N TYR A 120 -8.23 -4.97 15.58
CA TYR A 120 -6.82 -4.69 15.81
C TYR A 120 -6.47 -4.61 17.31
N TRP A 121 -7.36 -4.04 18.12
CA TRP A 121 -7.18 -3.88 19.57
C TRP A 121 -7.82 -4.99 20.41
N THR A 122 -8.97 -5.52 19.97
CA THR A 122 -9.77 -6.48 20.75
C THR A 122 -9.39 -7.94 20.48
N GLY A 123 -8.80 -8.22 19.32
CA GLY A 123 -8.45 -9.56 18.86
C GLY A 123 -9.66 -10.42 18.44
N ARG A 124 -9.41 -11.28 17.44
CA ARG A 124 -10.08 -12.56 17.12
C ARG A 124 -11.58 -12.62 16.84
N ASP A 125 -12.32 -11.52 16.84
CA ASP A 125 -13.71 -11.56 16.40
C ASP A 125 -13.78 -11.67 14.88
N ARG A 126 -14.60 -12.61 14.37
CA ARG A 126 -14.98 -12.63 12.95
C ARG A 126 -15.83 -11.40 12.68
N LEU A 127 -15.20 -10.34 12.21
CA LEU A 127 -15.88 -9.14 11.77
C LEU A 127 -16.48 -9.35 10.37
N PRO A 128 -17.58 -8.66 10.03
CA PRO A 128 -18.10 -8.68 8.68
C PRO A 128 -17.03 -8.16 7.71
N GLY A 129 -16.73 -8.96 6.69
CA GLY A 129 -15.76 -8.62 5.65
C GLY A 129 -16.17 -9.29 4.35
N GLY A 130 -16.25 -8.50 3.28
CA GLY A 130 -16.57 -9.00 1.95
C GLY A 130 -15.33 -9.52 1.23
N ARG A 131 -15.26 -9.26 -0.07
CA ARG A 131 -14.04 -9.51 -0.85
C ARG A 131 -12.86 -8.66 -0.35
N PHE A 132 -13.14 -7.46 0.13
CA PHE A 132 -12.25 -6.63 0.94
C PHE A 132 -12.99 -6.24 2.21
N ASP A 133 -12.23 -5.97 3.28
CA ASP A 133 -12.79 -5.36 4.48
C ASP A 133 -12.72 -3.82 4.38
N ALA A 134 -13.12 -3.12 5.44
CA ALA A 134 -13.27 -1.67 5.41
C ALA A 134 -11.97 -0.87 5.67
N GLY A 135 -10.80 -1.53 5.76
CA GLY A 135 -9.51 -0.88 6.03
C GLY A 135 -8.41 -1.17 5.04
#